data_AF-S3DAP3-F1
#
_entry.id   AF-S3DAP3-F1
#
_cell.length_a   1.000
_cell.length_b   1.000
_cell.length_c   1.000
_cell.angle_alpha   90.00
_cell.angle_beta   90.00
_cell.angle_gamma   90.00
#
_symmetry.space_group_name_H-M   'P 1'
#
loop_
_entity.id
_entity.type
_entity.pdbx_description
1 polymer ?
#
loop_
_entity_poly.entity_id
_entity_poly.type
_entity_poly.pdbx_seq_one_letter_code
_entity_poly.pdbx_strand_id
1 'polypeptide(L)'
;MDFSNISNIGKSFSNIGASITPFASRTFQYTKEQLGQAEDKTQLPPDYIDLEKRVDALKSVHQKMLAVTNQYSHEPYDYPPNIKETFQDLGRTVGEKVTLLSSASTPAEAQAALTAPPSAKPQPKTFSHAIARASLASSQTLHQQNTGAGEDPLAAALEKYALAMERVGEARLAQDAQIQSHFLAGWNTTLNTNLQFATRARKNVEKSRLSLDAVKTRVKGNTWKLPGGPGAAHPDESELSVEAQEEIEKAEDEFVTQTEEAFGVMKNVLDTPEPLRNLSELINAQMEYYKKSYEILSELAPLIDGLQVEQEANYRKSRETAPFYITYISAIVLTVQLPLGLLSAAQGQPMLVELKNGETLNGHLVQCDTWMNLTLKEVVQTNADGDSFMRLPEVYVKGNNIKYLRVPDEIIDTVKEQQQQQQQQHQHHYQSGFRGGRDGGRGNHNGYQRGDGQGGRGGGGRGDRGGRGGNARGRGRGRGD
;
A
#
# COMPACT_ATOMS: atom_id res chain seq x y z
N MET A 1 -41.67 18.68 -74.50
CA MET A 1 -40.95 18.21 -73.30
C MET A 1 -41.57 16.90 -72.90
N ASP A 2 -40.72 15.90 -72.76
CA ASP A 2 -41.03 14.47 -72.76
C ASP A 2 -41.47 14.00 -71.35
N PHE A 3 -42.57 13.24 -71.28
CA PHE A 3 -43.16 12.69 -70.05
C PHE A 3 -42.62 11.28 -69.71
N SER A 4 -41.47 10.89 -70.27
CA SER A 4 -40.88 9.55 -70.14
C SER A 4 -40.11 9.30 -68.83
N ASN A 5 -39.89 10.31 -67.96
CA ASN A 5 -38.98 10.19 -66.81
C ASN A 5 -39.60 9.83 -65.44
N ILE A 6 -40.91 9.59 -65.33
CA ILE A 6 -41.54 9.23 -64.04
C ILE A 6 -41.63 7.70 -63.84
N SER A 7 -41.46 6.89 -64.89
CA SER A 7 -41.51 5.41 -64.75
C SER A 7 -40.24 4.77 -64.18
N ASN A 8 -39.13 5.52 -64.09
CA ASN A 8 -37.84 5.00 -63.60
C ASN A 8 -37.61 5.17 -62.09
N ILE A 9 -38.48 5.89 -61.38
CA ILE A 9 -38.39 6.01 -59.90
C ILE A 9 -38.99 4.78 -59.20
N GLY A 10 -39.97 4.11 -59.83
CA GLY A 10 -40.58 2.88 -59.28
C GLY A 10 -39.66 1.64 -59.34
N LYS A 11 -38.65 1.63 -60.21
CA LYS A 11 -37.73 0.49 -60.35
C LYS A 11 -36.57 0.52 -59.36
N SER A 12 -36.12 1.70 -58.91
CA SER A 12 -35.04 1.82 -57.90
C SER A 12 -35.46 1.51 -56.45
N PHE A 13 -36.76 1.53 -56.12
CA PHE A 13 -37.25 1.14 -54.79
C PHE A 13 -37.46 -0.38 -54.64
N SER A 14 -37.52 -1.13 -55.73
CA SER A 14 -37.68 -2.60 -55.69
C SER A 14 -36.42 -3.34 -55.21
N ASN A 15 -35.24 -2.73 -55.32
CA ASN A 15 -33.96 -3.32 -54.91
C ASN A 15 -33.55 -3.02 -53.46
N ILE A 16 -34.34 -2.25 -52.69
CA ILE A 16 -34.09 -2.00 -51.26
C ILE A 16 -34.72 -3.10 -50.38
N GLY A 17 -35.68 -3.85 -50.92
CA GLY A 17 -36.37 -4.92 -50.17
C GLY A 17 -35.52 -6.14 -49.84
N ALA A 18 -34.51 -6.47 -50.66
CA ALA A 18 -33.73 -7.71 -50.52
C ALA A 18 -32.64 -7.65 -49.41
N SER A 19 -32.21 -6.45 -49.00
CA SER A 19 -31.19 -6.27 -47.95
C SER A 19 -31.78 -6.01 -46.56
N ILE A 20 -33.08 -5.72 -46.46
CA ILE A 20 -33.79 -5.46 -45.19
C ILE A 20 -34.38 -6.77 -44.60
N THR A 21 -34.68 -7.77 -45.45
CA THR A 21 -35.25 -9.06 -45.02
C THR A 21 -34.39 -9.86 -44.03
N PRO A 22 -33.05 -9.94 -44.16
CA PRO A 22 -32.23 -10.75 -43.23
C PRO A 22 -32.10 -10.10 -41.83
N PHE A 23 -32.22 -8.78 -41.75
CA PHE A 23 -32.10 -8.05 -40.49
C PHE A 23 -33.41 -8.12 -39.69
N ALA A 24 -34.55 -8.01 -40.37
CA ALA A 24 -35.87 -8.10 -39.75
C ALA A 24 -36.14 -9.51 -39.18
N SER A 25 -35.77 -10.57 -39.90
CA SER A 25 -35.98 -11.96 -39.44
C SER A 25 -35.13 -12.32 -38.20
N ARG A 26 -33.86 -11.90 -38.17
CA ARG A 26 -32.97 -12.08 -37.00
C ARG A 26 -33.48 -11.31 -35.78
N THR A 27 -33.93 -10.06 -35.99
CA THR A 27 -34.49 -9.22 -34.92
C THR A 27 -35.78 -9.82 -34.38
N PHE A 28 -36.64 -10.35 -35.25
CA PHE A 28 -37.88 -11.02 -34.88
C PHE A 28 -37.64 -12.29 -34.06
N GLN A 29 -36.65 -13.10 -34.44
CA GLN A 29 -36.27 -14.30 -33.69
C GLN A 29 -35.70 -13.95 -32.30
N TYR A 30 -34.84 -12.93 -32.21
CA TYR A 30 -34.33 -12.42 -30.92
C TYR A 30 -35.47 -11.96 -29.99
N THR A 31 -36.46 -11.24 -30.53
CA THR A 31 -37.64 -10.84 -29.73
C THR A 31 -38.52 -12.02 -29.32
N LYS A 32 -38.61 -13.07 -30.14
CA LYS A 32 -39.35 -14.29 -29.84
C LYS A 32 -38.69 -15.13 -28.74
N GLU A 33 -37.36 -15.15 -28.71
CA GLU A 33 -36.58 -15.81 -27.65
C GLU A 33 -36.66 -15.06 -26.31
N GLN A 34 -36.61 -13.72 -26.30
CA GLN A 34 -36.76 -12.91 -25.07
C GLN A 34 -38.17 -13.01 -24.46
N LEU A 35 -39.20 -13.27 -25.27
CA LEU A 35 -40.58 -13.51 -24.83
C LEU A 35 -40.88 -14.97 -24.46
N GLY A 36 -39.89 -15.88 -24.51
CA GLY A 36 -40.05 -17.26 -24.06
C GLY A 36 -40.89 -18.17 -24.97
N GLN A 37 -41.11 -17.80 -26.24
CA GLN A 37 -41.92 -18.57 -27.20
C GLN A 37 -41.09 -19.40 -28.21
N ALA A 38 -39.80 -19.64 -27.95
CA ALA A 38 -38.91 -20.39 -28.83
C ALA A 38 -38.64 -21.80 -28.26
N GLU A 39 -39.28 -22.83 -28.82
CA GLU A 39 -39.13 -24.23 -28.40
C GLU A 39 -37.87 -24.91 -29.00
N ASP A 40 -37.39 -24.45 -30.16
CA ASP A 40 -36.24 -25.02 -30.90
C ASP A 40 -35.03 -24.06 -30.87
N LYS A 41 -34.31 -23.98 -29.75
CA LYS A 41 -33.08 -23.15 -29.62
C LYS A 41 -31.83 -23.97 -29.97
N THR A 42 -31.03 -23.54 -30.95
CA THR A 42 -29.73 -24.19 -31.22
C THR A 42 -28.82 -24.10 -29.98
N GLN A 43 -28.35 -25.24 -29.51
CA GLN A 43 -27.49 -25.33 -28.33
C GLN A 43 -26.02 -25.11 -28.70
N LEU A 44 -25.29 -24.46 -27.79
CA LEU A 44 -23.84 -24.28 -27.89
C LEU A 44 -23.13 -25.46 -27.21
N PRO A 45 -21.94 -25.86 -27.67
CA PRO A 45 -21.14 -26.88 -27.01
C PRO A 45 -20.88 -26.54 -25.52
N PRO A 46 -20.90 -27.51 -24.59
CA PRO A 46 -20.63 -27.27 -23.18
C PRO A 46 -19.29 -26.57 -22.92
N ASP A 47 -18.23 -27.01 -23.60
CA ASP A 47 -16.89 -26.43 -23.46
C ASP A 47 -16.83 -24.97 -23.90
N TYR A 48 -17.62 -24.58 -24.91
CA TYR A 48 -17.73 -23.20 -25.36
C TYR A 48 -18.38 -22.34 -24.27
N ILE A 49 -19.47 -22.82 -23.66
CA ILE A 49 -20.16 -22.12 -22.56
C ILE A 49 -19.23 -21.93 -21.36
N ASP A 50 -18.41 -22.93 -21.03
CA ASP A 50 -17.47 -22.82 -19.92
C ASP A 50 -16.32 -21.86 -20.23
N LEU A 51 -15.84 -21.79 -21.47
CA LEU A 51 -14.91 -20.75 -21.90
C LEU A 51 -15.52 -19.35 -21.78
N GLU A 52 -16.78 -19.16 -22.17
CA GLU A 52 -17.46 -17.87 -22.03
C GLU A 52 -17.48 -17.39 -20.57
N LYS A 53 -17.87 -18.28 -19.64
CA LYS A 53 -17.86 -17.98 -18.20
C LYS A 53 -16.47 -17.57 -17.71
N ARG A 54 -15.42 -18.27 -18.15
CA ARG A 54 -14.04 -17.97 -17.75
C ARG A 54 -13.55 -16.64 -18.31
N VAL A 55 -13.88 -16.32 -19.57
CA VAL A 55 -13.55 -15.02 -20.18
C VAL A 55 -14.29 -13.88 -19.48
N ASP A 56 -15.56 -14.06 -19.14
CA ASP A 56 -16.35 -13.06 -18.40
C ASP A 56 -15.81 -12.85 -16.98
N ALA A 57 -15.41 -13.93 -16.30
CA ALA A 57 -14.72 -13.84 -15.02
C ALA A 57 -13.40 -13.07 -15.15
N LEU A 58 -12.58 -13.37 -16.16
CA LEU A 58 -11.32 -12.66 -16.41
C LEU A 58 -11.55 -11.15 -16.66
N LYS A 59 -12.59 -10.80 -17.41
CA LYS A 59 -12.99 -9.41 -17.62
C LYS A 59 -13.39 -8.73 -16.31
N SER A 60 -14.21 -9.38 -15.49
CA SER A 60 -14.60 -8.85 -14.18
C SER A 60 -13.40 -8.62 -13.26
N VAL A 61 -12.43 -9.54 -13.26
CA VAL A 61 -11.17 -9.40 -12.51
C VAL A 61 -10.39 -8.16 -12.96
N HIS A 62 -10.21 -7.96 -14.27
CA HIS A 62 -9.52 -6.78 -14.81
C HIS A 62 -10.22 -5.48 -14.41
N GLN A 63 -11.55 -5.43 -14.53
CA GLN A 63 -12.34 -4.26 -14.16
C GLN A 63 -12.23 -3.93 -12.67
N LYS A 64 -12.35 -4.94 -11.80
CA LYS A 64 -12.27 -4.75 -10.34
C LYS A 64 -10.89 -4.27 -9.91
N MET A 65 -9.82 -4.85 -10.48
CA MET A 65 -8.45 -4.42 -10.18
C MET A 65 -8.23 -2.98 -10.62
N LEU A 66 -8.55 -2.66 -11.89
CA LEU A 66 -8.39 -1.30 -12.43
C LEU A 66 -9.20 -0.25 -11.66
N ALA A 67 -10.39 -0.59 -11.16
CA ALA A 67 -11.21 0.35 -10.40
C ALA A 67 -10.49 0.92 -9.16
N VAL A 68 -9.58 0.15 -8.55
CA VAL A 68 -8.81 0.59 -7.39
C VAL A 68 -7.42 1.09 -7.81
N THR A 69 -6.70 0.30 -8.62
CA THR A 69 -5.31 0.60 -8.96
C THR A 69 -5.16 1.80 -9.89
N ASN A 70 -6.21 2.21 -10.61
CA ASN A 70 -6.15 3.42 -11.42
C ASN A 70 -5.91 4.68 -10.58
N GLN A 71 -6.07 4.60 -9.25
CA GLN A 71 -5.71 5.66 -8.33
C GLN A 71 -4.21 6.02 -8.39
N TYR A 72 -3.32 5.08 -8.76
CA TYR A 72 -1.89 5.37 -8.99
C TYR A 72 -1.63 6.36 -10.14
N SER A 73 -2.63 6.63 -10.99
CA SER A 73 -2.57 7.68 -12.02
C SER A 73 -2.86 9.08 -11.46
N HIS A 74 -3.34 9.17 -10.22
CA HIS A 74 -3.72 10.41 -9.57
C HIS A 74 -2.72 10.79 -8.48
N GLU A 75 -1.68 11.55 -8.82
CA GLU A 75 -0.59 11.91 -7.92
C GLU A 75 -0.99 12.27 -6.47
N PRO A 76 -2.04 13.08 -6.18
CA PRO A 76 -2.43 13.41 -4.80
C PRO A 76 -3.34 12.35 -4.12
N TYR A 77 -3.31 11.07 -4.54
CA TYR A 77 -4.23 10.06 -3.99
C TYR A 77 -4.03 9.74 -2.51
N ASP A 78 -2.81 9.89 -2.01
CA ASP A 78 -2.43 9.70 -0.60
C ASP A 78 -2.55 10.98 0.22
N TYR A 79 -2.80 12.10 -0.46
CA TYR A 79 -2.97 13.41 0.14
C TYR A 79 -4.06 14.20 -0.59
N PRO A 80 -5.34 13.88 -0.33
CA PRO A 80 -6.47 14.57 -0.92
C PRO A 80 -6.37 16.09 -0.71
N PRO A 81 -6.90 16.91 -1.64
CA PRO A 81 -6.68 18.35 -1.64
C PRO A 81 -7.10 19.01 -0.32
N ASN A 82 -6.11 19.44 0.46
CA ASN A 82 -6.30 20.30 1.63
C ASN A 82 -6.36 21.76 1.15
N ILE A 83 -7.53 22.40 1.31
CA ILE A 83 -7.82 23.79 0.87
C ILE A 83 -6.90 24.85 1.52
N LYS A 84 -6.05 24.45 2.49
CA LYS A 84 -5.17 25.34 3.26
C LYS A 84 -3.72 25.41 2.75
N GLU A 85 -3.31 24.66 1.72
CA GLU A 85 -1.94 24.78 1.19
C GLU A 85 -1.78 26.04 0.34
N THR A 86 -0.81 26.90 0.68
CA THR A 86 -0.58 28.18 0.02
C THR A 86 0.19 27.97 -1.28
N PHE A 87 -0.24 28.62 -2.37
CA PHE A 87 0.38 28.53 -3.70
C PHE A 87 1.89 28.87 -3.74
N GLN A 88 2.38 29.63 -2.75
CA GLN A 88 3.80 29.97 -2.57
C GLN A 88 4.66 28.77 -2.16
N ASP A 89 4.09 27.77 -1.49
CA ASP A 89 4.84 26.62 -0.99
C ASP A 89 5.21 25.62 -2.11
N LEU A 90 4.45 25.63 -3.21
CA LEU A 90 4.55 24.70 -4.35
C LEU A 90 5.61 25.09 -5.40
N GLY A 91 6.28 26.23 -5.23
CA GLY A 91 7.16 26.80 -6.26
C GLY A 91 8.48 26.05 -6.46
N ARG A 92 9.05 25.42 -5.42
CA ARG A 92 10.37 24.74 -5.47
C ARG A 92 10.41 23.51 -4.61
N THR A 93 11.30 22.59 -4.94
CA THR A 93 11.56 21.38 -4.14
C THR A 93 12.25 21.73 -2.82
N VAL A 94 12.17 20.86 -1.82
CA VAL A 94 12.74 21.11 -0.48
C VAL A 94 14.27 21.11 -0.56
N GLY A 95 14.86 20.21 -1.34
CA GLY A 95 16.30 20.10 -1.53
C GLY A 95 16.90 21.32 -2.22
N GLU A 96 16.19 21.90 -3.20
CA GLU A 96 16.59 23.17 -3.81
C GLU A 96 16.57 24.30 -2.79
N LYS A 97 15.52 24.38 -1.96
CA LYS A 97 15.42 25.41 -0.91
C LYS A 97 16.55 25.26 0.12
N VAL A 98 16.85 24.06 0.59
CA VAL A 98 17.96 23.82 1.53
C VAL A 98 19.31 24.17 0.92
N THR A 99 19.54 23.79 -0.35
CA THR A 99 20.79 24.12 -1.05
C THR A 99 20.99 25.64 -1.13
N LEU A 100 19.94 26.37 -1.51
CA LEU A 100 19.99 27.83 -1.60
C LEU A 100 20.21 28.49 -0.22
N LEU A 101 19.58 27.95 0.83
CA LEU A 101 19.78 28.42 2.19
C LEU A 101 21.21 28.18 2.68
N SER A 102 21.79 27.03 2.38
CA SER A 102 23.18 26.72 2.72
C SER A 102 24.20 27.62 2.02
N SER A 103 23.82 28.20 0.87
CA SER A 103 24.66 29.14 0.12
C SER A 103 24.50 30.60 0.54
N ALA A 104 23.44 30.93 1.27
CA ALA A 104 23.16 32.30 1.68
C ALA A 104 24.00 32.68 2.91
N SER A 105 24.70 33.81 2.82
CA SER A 105 25.54 34.34 3.90
C SER A 105 24.80 35.29 4.84
N THR A 106 23.61 35.76 4.44
CA THR A 106 22.77 36.67 5.22
C THR A 106 21.28 36.31 5.14
N PRO A 107 20.45 36.68 6.14
CA PRO A 107 19.00 36.47 6.10
C PRO A 107 18.32 37.16 4.91
N ALA A 108 18.83 38.33 4.49
CA ALA A 108 18.32 39.05 3.33
C ALA A 108 18.61 38.30 2.01
N GLU A 109 19.79 37.72 1.89
CA GLU A 109 20.17 36.88 0.75
C GLU A 109 19.35 35.59 0.70
N ALA A 110 19.10 34.95 1.85
CA ALA A 110 18.23 33.78 1.98
C ALA A 110 16.80 34.07 1.53
N GLN A 111 16.22 35.19 1.97
CA GLN A 111 14.87 35.60 1.60
C GLN A 111 14.76 35.92 0.10
N ALA A 112 15.77 36.59 -0.47
CA ALA A 112 15.82 36.88 -1.90
C ALA A 112 15.97 35.60 -2.74
N ALA A 113 16.80 34.65 -2.28
CA ALA A 113 16.99 33.37 -2.93
C ALA A 113 15.68 32.58 -2.98
N LEU A 114 14.94 32.47 -1.86
CA LEU A 114 13.69 31.71 -1.76
C LEU A 114 12.51 32.30 -2.54
N THR A 115 12.47 33.62 -2.74
CA THR A 115 11.36 34.33 -3.41
C THR A 115 11.57 34.55 -4.91
N ALA A 116 12.78 34.29 -5.42
CA ALA A 116 13.03 34.39 -6.85
C ALA A 116 12.14 33.41 -7.66
N PRO A 117 11.76 33.74 -8.91
CA PRO A 117 10.93 32.86 -9.73
C PRO A 117 11.56 31.47 -9.86
N PRO A 118 10.79 30.38 -9.64
CA PRO A 118 11.34 29.03 -9.76
C PRO A 118 11.68 28.70 -11.22
N SER A 119 12.88 28.16 -11.46
CA SER A 119 13.25 27.55 -12.74
C SER A 119 12.85 26.07 -12.85
N ALA A 120 12.33 25.49 -11.76
CA ALA A 120 12.08 24.06 -11.60
C ALA A 120 10.62 23.67 -11.86
N LYS A 121 10.39 22.36 -12.05
CA LYS A 121 9.05 21.78 -12.14
C LYS A 121 8.27 22.03 -10.84
N PRO A 122 6.94 22.27 -10.91
CA PRO A 122 6.12 22.47 -9.72
C PRO A 122 6.29 21.28 -8.77
N GLN A 123 6.34 21.57 -7.47
CA GLN A 123 6.62 20.53 -6.49
C GLN A 123 5.51 19.48 -6.46
N PRO A 124 5.84 18.18 -6.35
CA PRO A 124 4.83 17.13 -6.28
C PRO A 124 3.90 17.26 -5.07
N LYS A 125 2.69 16.73 -5.23
CA LYS A 125 1.57 16.81 -4.29
C LYS A 125 1.32 15.51 -3.52
N THR A 126 2.35 14.66 -3.42
CA THR A 126 2.27 13.45 -2.58
C THR A 126 2.29 13.83 -1.10
N PHE A 127 1.80 12.94 -0.24
CA PHE A 127 1.79 13.19 1.20
C PHE A 127 3.20 13.44 1.76
N SER A 128 4.18 12.65 1.33
CA SER A 128 5.58 12.79 1.74
C SER A 128 6.16 14.16 1.37
N HIS A 129 5.84 14.69 0.18
CA HIS A 129 6.26 16.03 -0.22
C HIS A 129 5.56 17.12 0.60
N ALA A 130 4.30 16.94 0.97
CA ALA A 130 3.60 17.84 1.87
C ALA A 130 4.24 17.89 3.27
N ILE A 131 4.60 16.73 3.83
CA ILE A 131 5.35 16.64 5.09
C ILE A 131 6.71 17.35 4.95
N ALA A 132 7.42 17.13 3.84
CA ALA A 132 8.71 17.75 3.60
C ALA A 132 8.60 19.29 3.60
N ARG A 133 7.61 19.84 2.89
CA ARG A 133 7.31 21.28 2.89
C ARG A 133 7.03 21.80 4.29
N ALA A 134 6.11 21.17 5.00
CA ALA A 134 5.69 21.60 6.33
C ALA A 134 6.85 21.58 7.33
N SER A 135 7.70 20.55 7.25
CA SER A 135 8.89 20.40 8.11
C SER A 135 9.92 21.51 7.83
N LEU A 136 10.20 21.78 6.55
CA LEU A 136 11.12 22.86 6.18
C LEU A 136 10.59 24.25 6.60
N ALA A 137 9.31 24.54 6.36
CA ALA A 137 8.69 25.79 6.77
C ALA A 137 8.71 25.97 8.30
N SER A 138 8.52 24.87 9.05
CA SER A 138 8.62 24.87 10.51
C SER A 138 10.04 25.15 10.98
N SER A 139 11.06 24.54 10.36
CA SER A 139 12.47 24.87 10.65
C SER A 139 12.76 26.36 10.43
N GLN A 140 12.34 26.91 9.29
CA GLN A 140 12.54 28.33 8.98
C GLN A 140 11.88 29.25 10.02
N THR A 141 10.69 28.89 10.49
CA THR A 141 10.00 29.65 11.55
C THR A 141 10.80 29.64 12.85
N LEU A 142 11.37 28.49 13.22
CA LEU A 142 12.22 28.38 14.41
C LEU A 142 13.52 29.19 14.26
N HIS A 143 14.19 29.11 13.10
CA HIS A 143 15.39 29.92 12.84
C HIS A 143 15.13 31.43 12.89
N GLN A 144 13.99 31.89 12.37
CA GLN A 144 13.61 33.30 12.41
C GLN A 144 13.31 33.81 13.82
N GLN A 145 12.75 32.95 14.68
CA GLN A 145 12.41 33.31 16.06
C GLN A 145 13.53 33.03 17.06
N ASN A 146 14.55 32.24 16.68
CA ASN A 146 15.69 31.96 17.53
C ASN A 146 16.60 33.21 17.61
N THR A 147 16.54 33.88 18.77
CA THR A 147 17.38 35.03 19.11
C THR A 147 18.57 34.65 20.01
N GLY A 148 18.71 33.35 20.33
CA GLY A 148 19.78 32.82 21.16
C GLY A 148 21.07 32.58 20.38
N ALA A 149 22.19 32.40 21.10
CA ALA A 149 23.45 31.99 20.51
C ALA A 149 23.45 30.47 20.30
N GLY A 150 23.35 30.03 19.04
CA GLY A 150 23.41 28.62 18.65
C GLY A 150 22.30 28.20 17.69
N GLU A 151 22.47 27.06 17.04
CA GLU A 151 21.47 26.45 16.16
C GLU A 151 20.37 25.77 16.99
N ASP A 152 19.11 25.92 16.59
CA ASP A 152 17.99 25.26 17.26
C ASP A 152 17.99 23.75 16.89
N PRO A 153 18.11 22.82 17.86
CA PRO A 153 18.20 21.39 17.57
C PRO A 153 16.95 20.83 16.86
N LEU A 154 15.78 21.38 17.15
CA LEU A 154 14.53 20.98 16.51
C LEU A 154 14.46 21.51 15.07
N ALA A 155 14.93 22.74 14.82
CA ALA A 155 15.04 23.27 13.46
C ALA A 155 15.97 22.38 12.60
N ALA A 156 17.15 22.04 13.12
CA ALA A 156 18.09 21.13 12.46
C ALA A 156 17.50 19.72 12.21
N ALA A 157 16.75 19.18 13.17
CA ALA A 157 16.05 17.90 13.03
C ALA A 157 14.98 17.95 11.92
N LEU A 158 14.20 19.04 11.88
CA LEU A 158 13.14 19.24 10.89
C LEU A 158 13.68 19.40 9.47
N GLU A 159 14.85 20.03 9.29
CA GLU A 159 15.51 20.10 7.97
C GLU A 159 15.94 18.72 7.46
N LYS A 160 16.58 17.92 8.32
CA LYS A 160 16.97 16.54 7.97
C LYS A 160 15.75 15.68 7.65
N TYR A 161 14.69 15.81 8.44
CA TYR A 161 13.43 15.11 8.19
C TYR A 161 12.78 15.56 6.87
N ALA A 162 12.80 16.86 6.56
CA ALA A 162 12.26 17.40 5.32
C ALA A 162 12.94 16.78 4.09
N LEU A 163 14.28 16.74 4.07
CA LEU A 163 15.05 16.13 2.98
C LEU A 163 14.80 14.62 2.84
N ALA A 164 14.69 13.91 3.97
CA ALA A 164 14.38 12.49 3.96
C ALA A 164 12.98 12.22 3.36
N MET A 165 11.98 12.99 3.77
CA MET A 165 10.60 12.84 3.28
C MET A 165 10.44 13.24 1.82
N GLU A 166 11.25 14.18 1.32
CA GLU A 166 11.35 14.46 -0.11
C GLU A 166 11.88 13.26 -0.88
N ARG A 167 12.97 12.63 -0.43
CA ARG A 167 13.49 11.38 -1.04
C ARG A 167 12.46 10.25 -1.02
N VAL A 168 11.69 10.11 0.06
CA VAL A 168 10.58 9.14 0.16
C VAL A 168 9.49 9.46 -0.86
N GLY A 169 9.16 10.75 -1.02
CA GLY A 169 8.20 11.22 -2.02
C GLY A 169 8.65 10.90 -3.46
N GLU A 170 9.91 11.12 -3.78
CA GLU A 170 10.49 10.77 -5.09
C GLU A 170 10.44 9.25 -5.36
N ALA A 171 10.76 8.43 -4.35
CA ALA A 171 10.62 6.98 -4.45
C ALA A 171 9.17 6.55 -4.73
N ARG A 172 8.19 7.26 -4.15
CA ARG A 172 6.76 7.03 -4.42
C ARG A 172 6.41 7.38 -5.86
N LEU A 173 6.85 8.54 -6.38
CA LEU A 173 6.61 8.92 -7.78
C LEU A 173 7.21 7.91 -8.76
N ALA A 174 8.38 7.36 -8.44
CA ALA A 174 8.99 6.29 -9.24
C ALA A 174 8.13 5.01 -9.27
N GLN A 175 7.58 4.60 -8.12
CA GLN A 175 6.63 3.49 -8.05
C GLN A 175 5.40 3.76 -8.91
N ASP A 176 4.78 4.94 -8.76
CA ASP A 176 3.56 5.28 -9.51
C ASP A 176 3.83 5.24 -11.02
N ALA A 177 4.96 5.77 -11.47
CA ALA A 177 5.38 5.72 -12.86
C ALA A 177 5.54 4.29 -13.37
N GLN A 178 6.20 3.41 -12.60
CA GLN A 178 6.35 1.99 -12.95
C GLN A 178 4.99 1.26 -13.00
N ILE A 179 4.10 1.52 -12.04
CA ILE A 179 2.76 0.92 -11.99
C ILE A 179 1.94 1.38 -13.19
N GLN A 180 1.98 2.67 -13.54
CA GLN A 180 1.29 3.20 -14.71
C GLN A 180 1.77 2.55 -16.01
N SER A 181 3.09 2.46 -16.22
CA SER A 181 3.64 1.97 -17.48
C SER A 181 3.58 0.44 -17.64
N HIS A 182 3.69 -0.33 -16.55
CA HIS A 182 3.82 -1.79 -16.63
C HIS A 182 2.58 -2.57 -16.17
N PHE A 183 1.87 -2.06 -15.16
CA PHE A 183 0.63 -2.68 -14.68
C PHE A 183 -0.59 -2.06 -15.38
N LEU A 184 -0.88 -0.77 -15.17
CA LEU A 184 -2.12 -0.17 -15.68
C LEU A 184 -2.23 -0.22 -17.21
N ALA A 185 -1.13 0.04 -17.92
CA ALA A 185 -1.10 -0.08 -19.39
C ALA A 185 -1.37 -1.52 -19.88
N GLY A 186 -0.76 -2.53 -19.24
CA GLY A 186 -0.95 -3.94 -19.59
C GLY A 186 -2.38 -4.43 -19.33
N TRP A 187 -2.95 -4.07 -18.19
CA TRP A 187 -4.34 -4.39 -17.85
C TRP A 187 -5.34 -3.71 -18.79
N ASN A 188 -5.12 -2.44 -19.11
CA ASN A 188 -5.97 -1.73 -20.06
C ASN A 188 -5.89 -2.33 -21.47
N THR A 189 -4.71 -2.74 -21.93
CA THR A 189 -4.55 -3.45 -23.21
C THR A 189 -5.34 -4.76 -23.21
N THR A 190 -5.23 -5.56 -22.14
CA THR A 190 -5.98 -6.83 -22.04
C THR A 190 -7.50 -6.59 -22.04
N LEU A 191 -7.97 -5.56 -21.33
CA LEU A 191 -9.39 -5.19 -21.27
C LEU A 191 -9.92 -4.65 -22.61
N ASN A 192 -9.20 -3.72 -23.23
CA ASN A 192 -9.68 -2.95 -24.38
C ASN A 192 -9.32 -3.57 -25.73
N THR A 193 -8.46 -4.58 -25.76
CA THR A 193 -8.05 -5.25 -27.00
C THR A 193 -8.40 -6.73 -26.96
N ASN A 194 -7.73 -7.51 -26.11
CA ASN A 194 -7.87 -8.97 -26.08
C ASN A 194 -9.30 -9.40 -25.72
N LEU A 195 -9.84 -8.85 -24.63
CA LEU A 195 -11.22 -9.14 -24.21
C LEU A 195 -12.27 -8.53 -25.15
N GLN A 196 -11.95 -7.46 -25.88
CA GLN A 196 -12.83 -6.94 -26.93
C GLN A 196 -12.88 -7.87 -28.14
N PHE A 197 -11.77 -8.50 -28.53
CA PHE A 197 -11.77 -9.51 -29.60
C PHE A 197 -12.63 -10.71 -29.23
N ALA A 198 -12.49 -11.24 -28.01
CA ALA A 198 -13.37 -12.31 -27.52
C ALA A 198 -14.85 -11.88 -27.51
N THR A 199 -15.14 -10.65 -27.07
CA THR A 199 -16.52 -10.12 -27.08
C THR A 199 -17.10 -10.05 -28.50
N ARG A 200 -16.30 -9.64 -29.50
CA ARG A 200 -16.75 -9.58 -30.90
C ARG A 200 -16.97 -10.98 -31.48
N ALA A 201 -16.06 -11.91 -31.22
CA ALA A 201 -16.20 -13.29 -31.70
C ALA A 201 -17.48 -13.96 -31.15
N ARG A 202 -17.76 -13.80 -29.85
CA ARG A 202 -19.00 -14.29 -29.23
C ARG A 202 -20.26 -13.69 -29.86
N LYS A 203 -20.25 -12.39 -30.19
CA LYS A 203 -21.37 -11.75 -30.90
C LYS A 203 -21.59 -12.34 -32.30
N ASN A 204 -20.53 -12.74 -32.99
CA ASN A 204 -20.67 -13.39 -34.29
C ASN A 204 -21.24 -14.82 -34.18
N VAL A 205 -20.87 -15.56 -33.14
CA VAL A 205 -21.49 -16.86 -32.82
C VAL A 205 -22.98 -16.70 -32.53
N GLU A 206 -23.36 -15.72 -31.72
CA GLU A 206 -24.78 -15.46 -31.44
C GLU A 206 -25.54 -15.07 -32.72
N LYS A 207 -24.94 -14.24 -33.57
CA LYS A 207 -25.53 -13.82 -34.84
C LYS A 207 -25.71 -14.98 -35.82
N SER A 208 -24.71 -15.86 -35.96
CA SER A 208 -24.78 -17.04 -36.83
C SER A 208 -25.77 -18.06 -36.30
N ARG A 209 -25.82 -18.29 -34.97
CA ARG A 209 -26.85 -19.11 -34.31
C ARG A 209 -28.26 -18.63 -34.63
N LEU A 210 -28.55 -17.33 -34.43
CA LEU A 210 -29.86 -16.75 -34.74
C LEU A 210 -30.20 -16.86 -36.24
N SER A 211 -29.21 -16.77 -37.11
CA SER A 211 -29.38 -16.95 -38.55
C SER A 211 -29.77 -18.39 -38.88
N LEU A 212 -29.08 -19.37 -38.29
CA LEU A 212 -29.40 -20.79 -38.42
C LEU A 212 -30.81 -21.11 -37.91
N ASP A 213 -31.19 -20.60 -36.73
CA ASP A 213 -32.52 -20.79 -36.14
C ASP A 213 -33.62 -20.18 -37.04
N ALA A 214 -33.36 -19.01 -37.64
CA ALA A 214 -34.28 -18.36 -38.57
C ALA A 214 -34.45 -19.15 -39.89
N VAL A 215 -33.35 -19.68 -40.45
CA VAL A 215 -33.39 -20.52 -41.66
C VAL A 215 -34.14 -21.83 -41.38
N LYS A 216 -33.82 -22.52 -40.28
CA LYS A 216 -34.52 -23.74 -39.85
C LYS A 216 -36.03 -23.51 -39.68
N THR A 217 -36.41 -22.40 -39.02
CA THR A 217 -37.82 -22.03 -38.83
C THR A 217 -38.52 -21.73 -40.15
N ARG A 218 -37.85 -21.02 -41.08
CA ARG A 218 -38.41 -20.70 -42.41
C ARG A 218 -38.65 -21.94 -43.25
N VAL A 219 -37.67 -22.85 -43.30
CA VAL A 219 -37.76 -24.10 -44.06
C VAL A 219 -38.85 -25.00 -43.50
N LYS A 220 -38.93 -25.14 -42.17
CA LYS A 220 -39.97 -25.90 -41.45
C LYS A 220 -41.37 -25.26 -41.57
N GLY A 221 -41.43 -23.93 -41.62
CA GLY A 221 -42.67 -23.16 -41.82
C GLY A 221 -43.25 -23.27 -43.23
N ASN A 222 -42.40 -23.34 -44.25
CA ASN A 222 -42.81 -23.62 -45.63
C ASN A 222 -43.31 -25.07 -45.83
N THR A 223 -42.98 -25.99 -44.92
CA THR A 223 -43.46 -27.38 -44.94
C THR A 223 -44.77 -27.57 -44.16
N TRP A 224 -45.24 -26.58 -43.41
CA TRP A 224 -46.51 -26.66 -42.67
C TRP A 224 -47.72 -26.42 -43.60
N LYS A 225 -48.34 -27.51 -44.07
CA LYS A 225 -49.58 -27.47 -44.86
C LYS A 225 -50.78 -27.11 -43.98
N LEU A 226 -51.59 -26.13 -44.42
CA LEU A 226 -52.91 -25.83 -43.84
C LEU A 226 -53.80 -27.09 -43.94
N PRO A 227 -54.46 -27.55 -42.86
CA PRO A 227 -55.43 -28.62 -42.95
C PRO A 227 -56.68 -28.08 -43.65
N GLY A 228 -56.91 -28.49 -44.90
CA GLY A 228 -58.16 -28.21 -45.64
C GLY A 228 -58.05 -27.77 -47.10
N GLY A 229 -56.85 -27.68 -47.70
CA GLY A 229 -56.70 -27.37 -49.14
C GLY A 229 -57.08 -28.56 -50.04
N PRO A 230 -57.84 -28.37 -51.14
CA PRO A 230 -58.29 -29.46 -52.00
C PRO A 230 -57.11 -29.97 -52.85
N GLY A 231 -56.42 -31.00 -52.34
CA GLY A 231 -55.26 -31.60 -53.00
C GLY A 231 -54.60 -32.66 -52.12
N ALA A 232 -55.40 -33.57 -51.55
CA ALA A 232 -54.92 -34.68 -50.73
C ALA A 232 -54.84 -35.95 -51.58
N ALA A 233 -53.70 -36.16 -52.24
CA ALA A 233 -53.27 -37.47 -52.75
C ALA A 233 -51.78 -37.45 -53.08
N HIS A 234 -50.93 -37.84 -52.13
CA HIS A 234 -49.76 -38.73 -52.29
C HIS A 234 -48.93 -38.74 -50.99
N PRO A 235 -48.56 -39.90 -50.44
CA PRO A 235 -47.68 -40.02 -49.28
C PRO A 235 -46.22 -40.13 -49.75
N ASP A 236 -45.75 -39.15 -50.51
CA ASP A 236 -44.30 -39.00 -50.69
C ASP A 236 -43.78 -38.21 -49.50
N GLU A 237 -42.82 -38.81 -48.79
CA GLU A 237 -41.93 -38.14 -47.86
C GLU A 237 -41.58 -36.78 -48.44
N SER A 238 -41.92 -35.72 -47.72
CA SER A 238 -41.55 -34.37 -48.08
C SER A 238 -40.03 -34.24 -48.01
N GLU A 239 -39.35 -34.70 -49.06
CA GLU A 239 -37.97 -34.38 -49.35
C GLU A 239 -37.89 -32.86 -49.31
N LEU A 240 -37.24 -32.36 -48.26
CA LEU A 240 -36.88 -30.96 -48.12
C LEU A 240 -36.22 -30.57 -49.44
N SER A 241 -36.75 -29.57 -50.15
CA SER A 241 -36.25 -29.21 -51.48
C SER A 241 -34.73 -29.06 -51.42
N VAL A 242 -34.00 -29.61 -52.38
CA VAL A 242 -32.52 -29.62 -52.39
C VAL A 242 -31.95 -28.22 -52.08
N GLU A 243 -32.59 -27.17 -52.62
CA GLU A 243 -32.24 -25.76 -52.37
C GLU A 243 -32.37 -25.33 -50.90
N ALA A 244 -33.36 -25.83 -50.18
CA ALA A 244 -33.57 -25.52 -48.76
C ALA A 244 -32.72 -26.42 -47.82
N GLN A 245 -32.26 -27.59 -48.29
CA GLN A 245 -31.22 -28.36 -47.59
C GLN A 245 -29.89 -27.62 -47.68
N GLU A 246 -29.53 -27.14 -48.87
CA GLU A 246 -28.31 -26.36 -49.13
C GLU A 246 -28.29 -25.05 -48.31
N GLU A 247 -29.43 -24.35 -48.18
CA GLU A 247 -29.52 -23.16 -47.32
C GLU A 247 -29.28 -23.46 -45.82
N ILE A 248 -29.76 -24.62 -45.32
CA ILE A 248 -29.52 -25.03 -43.93
C ILE A 248 -28.05 -25.41 -43.75
N GLU A 249 -27.51 -26.26 -44.63
CA GLU A 249 -26.11 -26.71 -44.59
C GLU A 249 -25.15 -25.52 -44.55
N LYS A 250 -25.35 -24.54 -45.44
CA LYS A 250 -24.54 -23.31 -45.46
C LYS A 250 -24.63 -22.51 -44.15
N ALA A 251 -25.81 -22.44 -43.53
CA ALA A 251 -25.99 -21.74 -42.26
C ALA A 251 -25.39 -22.52 -41.08
N GLU A 252 -25.38 -23.85 -41.13
CA GLU A 252 -24.70 -24.71 -40.17
C GLU A 252 -23.19 -24.57 -40.26
N ASP A 253 -22.62 -24.58 -41.47
CA ASP A 253 -21.19 -24.37 -41.70
C ASP A 253 -20.71 -23.00 -41.20
N GLU A 254 -21.48 -21.93 -41.45
CA GLU A 254 -21.17 -20.59 -40.94
C GLU A 254 -21.19 -20.57 -39.41
N PHE A 255 -22.16 -21.22 -38.78
CA PHE A 255 -22.26 -21.31 -37.32
C PHE A 255 -21.10 -22.10 -36.71
N VAL A 256 -20.73 -23.25 -37.29
CA VAL A 256 -19.58 -24.06 -36.85
C VAL A 256 -18.29 -23.25 -36.97
N THR A 257 -18.07 -22.62 -38.13
CA THR A 257 -16.89 -21.78 -38.38
C THR A 257 -16.76 -20.67 -37.36
N GLN A 258 -17.84 -19.91 -37.11
CA GLN A 258 -17.80 -18.83 -36.12
C GLN A 258 -17.59 -19.35 -34.69
N THR A 259 -18.12 -20.53 -34.36
CA THR A 259 -17.93 -21.15 -33.04
C THR A 259 -16.49 -21.59 -32.81
N GLU A 260 -15.85 -22.18 -33.83
CA GLU A 260 -14.43 -22.58 -33.78
C GLU A 260 -13.50 -21.36 -33.68
N GLU A 261 -13.76 -20.32 -34.47
CA GLU A 261 -13.02 -19.05 -34.40
C GLU A 261 -13.12 -18.43 -33.00
N ALA A 262 -14.33 -18.33 -32.45
CA ALA A 262 -14.56 -17.78 -31.12
C ALA A 262 -13.90 -18.64 -30.02
N PHE A 263 -13.93 -19.96 -30.15
CA PHE A 263 -13.24 -20.87 -29.24
C PHE A 263 -11.73 -20.59 -29.22
N GLY A 264 -11.11 -20.46 -30.40
CA GLY A 264 -9.68 -20.14 -30.53
C GLY A 264 -9.33 -18.79 -29.91
N VAL A 265 -10.11 -17.75 -30.20
CA VAL A 265 -9.89 -16.40 -29.63
C VAL A 265 -10.03 -16.41 -28.11
N MET A 266 -11.09 -17.01 -27.57
CA MET A 266 -11.31 -17.07 -26.12
C MET A 266 -10.21 -17.83 -25.39
N LYS A 267 -9.75 -18.94 -25.96
CA LYS A 267 -8.62 -19.71 -25.40
C LYS A 267 -7.34 -18.88 -25.38
N ASN A 268 -7.01 -18.19 -26.48
CA ASN A 268 -5.83 -17.32 -26.55
C ASN A 268 -5.86 -16.21 -25.49
N VAL A 269 -7.04 -15.62 -25.24
CA VAL A 269 -7.19 -14.60 -24.19
C VAL A 269 -6.94 -15.17 -22.79
N LEU A 270 -7.38 -16.40 -22.52
CA LEU A 270 -7.19 -17.05 -21.22
C LEU A 270 -5.77 -17.59 -21.00
N ASP A 271 -5.10 -18.02 -22.07
CA ASP A 271 -3.75 -18.63 -22.01
C ASP A 271 -2.63 -17.58 -22.06
N THR A 272 -2.96 -16.30 -22.27
CA THR A 272 -1.98 -15.20 -22.31
C THR A 272 -1.32 -15.02 -20.92
N PRO A 273 0.03 -15.01 -20.82
CA PRO A 273 0.73 -14.86 -19.55
C PRO A 273 0.80 -13.41 -19.04
N GLU A 274 0.39 -12.43 -19.86
CA GLU A 274 0.52 -10.99 -19.56
C GLU A 274 -0.08 -10.57 -18.21
N PRO A 275 -1.33 -10.96 -17.83
CA PRO A 275 -1.88 -10.54 -16.54
C PRO A 275 -1.03 -10.99 -15.33
N LEU A 276 -0.41 -12.17 -15.41
CA LEU A 276 0.49 -12.64 -14.36
C LEU A 276 1.80 -11.87 -14.36
N ARG A 277 2.39 -11.63 -15.54
CA ARG A 277 3.62 -10.84 -15.67
C ARG A 277 3.41 -9.44 -15.12
N ASN A 278 2.36 -8.77 -15.57
CA ASN A 278 2.03 -7.43 -15.13
C ASN A 278 1.76 -7.39 -13.61
N LEU A 279 1.26 -8.48 -12.98
CA LEU A 279 1.02 -8.54 -11.52
C LEU A 279 2.33 -8.57 -10.76
N SER A 280 3.29 -9.33 -11.29
CA SER A 280 4.65 -9.32 -10.77
C SER A 280 5.26 -7.92 -10.85
N GLU A 281 5.02 -7.14 -11.91
CA GLU A 281 5.52 -5.77 -12.04
C GLU A 281 4.94 -4.84 -10.97
N LEU A 282 3.64 -4.96 -10.65
CA LEU A 282 3.03 -4.20 -9.54
C LEU A 282 3.69 -4.52 -8.21
N ILE A 283 3.89 -5.80 -7.90
CA ILE A 283 4.52 -6.25 -6.66
C ILE A 283 5.96 -5.72 -6.57
N ASN A 284 6.71 -5.80 -7.67
CA ASN A 284 8.09 -5.32 -7.72
C ASN A 284 8.19 -3.80 -7.52
N ALA A 285 7.31 -3.02 -8.16
CA ALA A 285 7.28 -1.57 -7.98
C ALA A 285 6.98 -1.18 -6.51
N GLN A 286 6.01 -1.85 -5.89
CA GLN A 286 5.67 -1.64 -4.48
C GLN A 286 6.83 -2.02 -3.55
N MET A 287 7.46 -3.17 -3.81
CA MET A 287 8.60 -3.65 -3.02
C MET A 287 9.79 -2.70 -3.09
N GLU A 288 10.10 -2.18 -4.29
CA GLU A 288 11.19 -1.22 -4.49
C GLU A 288 10.93 0.08 -3.71
N TYR A 289 9.70 0.59 -3.72
CA TYR A 289 9.31 1.75 -2.91
C TYR A 289 9.49 1.50 -1.43
N TYR A 290 8.87 0.46 -0.87
CA TYR A 290 8.94 0.20 0.57
C TYR A 290 10.37 -0.03 1.05
N LYS A 291 11.19 -0.72 0.25
CA LYS A 291 12.62 -0.91 0.55
C LYS A 291 13.37 0.41 0.59
N LYS A 292 13.21 1.27 -0.43
CA LYS A 292 13.84 2.60 -0.45
C LYS A 292 13.38 3.47 0.70
N SER A 293 12.09 3.47 1.03
CA SER A 293 11.56 4.23 2.18
C SER A 293 12.18 3.78 3.49
N TYR A 294 12.31 2.46 3.70
CA TYR A 294 12.97 1.91 4.87
C TYR A 294 14.44 2.33 4.94
N GLU A 295 15.19 2.25 3.84
CA GLU A 295 16.59 2.68 3.78
C GLU A 295 16.74 4.15 4.15
N ILE A 296 15.93 5.03 3.56
CA ILE A 296 15.96 6.48 3.84
C ILE A 296 15.65 6.79 5.31
N LEU A 297 14.61 6.18 5.89
CA LEU A 297 14.24 6.43 7.29
C LEU A 297 15.23 5.81 8.28
N SER A 298 15.83 4.67 7.93
CA SER A 298 16.88 4.03 8.74
C SER A 298 18.17 4.83 8.73
N GLU A 299 18.48 5.53 7.63
CA GLU A 299 19.58 6.51 7.58
C GLU A 299 19.30 7.74 8.47
N LEU A 300 18.04 8.20 8.50
CA LEU A 300 17.65 9.39 9.26
C LEU A 300 17.60 9.13 10.78
N ALA A 301 17.03 8.01 11.20
CA ALA A 301 16.77 7.70 12.62
C ALA A 301 17.96 8.00 13.56
N PRO A 302 19.19 7.47 13.33
CA PRO A 302 20.32 7.72 14.21
C PRO A 302 20.77 9.20 14.22
N LEU A 303 20.50 9.96 13.15
CA LEU A 303 20.81 11.39 13.11
C LEU A 303 19.89 12.19 14.03
N ILE A 304 18.62 11.80 14.12
CA ILE A 304 17.64 12.43 15.00
C ILE A 304 17.90 12.03 16.46
N ASP A 305 18.18 10.75 16.70
CA ASP A 305 18.55 10.25 18.03
C ASP A 305 19.79 10.98 18.58
N GLY A 306 20.79 11.20 17.71
CA GLY A 306 21.98 11.98 18.08
C GLY A 306 21.65 13.41 18.52
N LEU A 307 20.79 14.11 17.76
CA LEU A 307 20.33 15.47 18.11
C LEU A 307 19.54 15.49 19.42
N GLN A 308 18.69 14.48 19.66
CA GLN A 308 17.95 14.34 20.90
C GLN A 308 18.90 14.19 22.10
N VAL A 309 19.84 13.25 22.03
CA VAL A 309 20.80 12.99 23.12
C VAL A 309 21.65 14.23 23.41
N GLU A 310 22.10 14.94 22.38
CA GLU A 310 22.85 16.19 22.54
C GLU A 310 22.01 17.28 23.22
N GLN A 311 20.75 17.45 22.79
CA GLN A 311 19.83 18.40 23.40
C GLN A 311 19.56 18.06 24.87
N GLU A 312 19.35 16.79 25.21
CA GLU A 312 19.19 16.35 26.59
C GLU A 312 20.44 16.62 27.44
N ALA A 313 21.64 16.38 26.90
CA ALA A 313 22.89 16.66 27.59
C ALA A 313 23.08 18.16 27.84
N ASN A 314 22.78 19.01 26.85
CA ASN A 314 22.85 20.47 26.99
C ASN A 314 21.79 21.00 27.98
N TYR A 315 20.60 20.40 27.98
CA TYR A 315 19.54 20.71 28.95
C TYR A 315 19.96 20.35 30.38
N ARG A 316 20.65 19.22 30.59
CA ARG A 316 21.19 18.84 31.90
C ARG A 316 22.28 19.79 32.36
N LYS A 317 23.27 20.08 31.51
CA LYS A 317 24.39 21.01 31.81
C LYS A 317 23.93 22.42 32.16
N SER A 318 22.95 22.97 31.44
CA SER A 318 22.42 24.30 31.71
C SER A 318 21.68 24.40 33.06
N ARG A 319 21.20 23.27 33.60
CA ARG A 319 20.58 23.20 34.92
C ARG A 319 21.60 23.02 36.05
N GLU A 320 22.77 22.47 35.77
CA GLU A 320 23.87 22.33 36.74
C GLU A 320 24.61 23.66 36.99
N THR A 321 24.58 24.60 36.05
CA THR A 321 25.29 25.89 36.13
C THR A 321 24.46 27.05 36.73
N ALA A 322 23.22 26.81 37.15
CA ALA A 322 22.34 27.84 37.74
C ALA A 322 22.71 28.13 39.22
N PRO A 323 22.67 29.40 39.68
CA PRO A 323 23.10 29.77 41.03
C PRO A 323 22.33 29.08 42.16
N PHE A 324 23.07 28.75 43.22
CA PHE A 324 22.79 27.88 44.37
C PHE A 324 21.42 27.99 45.09
N TYR A 325 20.60 29.01 44.81
CA TYR A 325 19.27 29.15 45.43
C TYR A 325 18.19 28.32 44.75
N ILE A 326 18.35 27.95 43.47
CA ILE A 326 17.36 27.17 42.72
C ILE A 326 17.62 25.65 42.82
N THR A 327 18.87 25.24 43.07
CA THR A 327 19.26 23.83 43.25
C THR A 327 18.65 23.19 44.49
N TYR A 328 18.43 23.94 45.58
CA TYR A 328 17.83 23.38 46.80
C TYR A 328 16.35 23.00 46.61
N ILE A 329 15.62 23.76 45.78
CA ILE A 329 14.21 23.48 45.45
C ILE A 329 14.11 22.43 44.33
N SER A 330 15.03 22.44 43.35
CA SER A 330 15.04 21.42 42.28
C SER A 330 15.61 20.06 42.70
N ALA A 331 16.51 19.97 43.67
CA ALA A 331 16.94 18.69 44.24
C ALA A 331 15.79 17.95 44.94
N ILE A 332 14.81 18.71 45.46
CA ILE A 332 13.57 18.16 46.02
C ILE A 332 12.58 17.73 44.93
N VAL A 333 12.68 18.30 43.70
CA VAL A 333 11.73 18.04 42.59
C VAL A 333 12.27 17.03 41.55
N LEU A 334 13.59 16.88 41.39
CA LEU A 334 14.21 15.88 40.48
C LEU A 334 14.43 14.50 41.14
N THR A 335 14.28 14.37 42.46
CA THR A 335 14.16 13.06 43.14
C THR A 335 12.75 12.47 43.04
N VAL A 336 11.79 13.20 42.47
CA VAL A 336 10.35 12.86 42.46
C VAL A 336 9.99 11.75 41.47
N GLN A 337 10.96 11.18 40.73
CA GLN A 337 10.70 9.97 39.95
C GLN A 337 10.90 8.66 40.72
N LEU A 338 11.16 8.69 42.03
CA LEU A 338 11.32 7.47 42.84
C LEU A 338 10.62 7.43 44.22
N PRO A 339 9.40 7.96 44.43
CA PRO A 339 8.64 7.62 45.64
C PRO A 339 8.49 6.11 45.83
N LEU A 340 8.19 5.39 44.74
CA LEU A 340 8.05 3.93 44.73
C LEU A 340 9.40 3.20 44.85
N GLY A 341 10.46 3.72 44.23
CA GLY A 341 11.81 3.13 44.33
C GLY A 341 12.37 3.22 45.75
N LEU A 342 12.17 4.37 46.40
CA LEU A 342 12.55 4.59 47.79
C LEU A 342 11.73 3.71 48.74
N LEU A 343 10.42 3.59 48.54
CA LEU A 343 9.58 2.69 49.35
C LEU A 343 9.89 1.21 49.13
N SER A 344 10.25 0.81 47.90
CA SER A 344 10.68 -0.56 47.61
C SER A 344 12.00 -0.91 48.29
N ALA A 345 12.95 0.03 48.36
CA ALA A 345 14.20 -0.16 49.08
C ALA A 345 14.05 -0.05 50.61
N ALA A 346 13.02 0.66 51.08
CA ALA A 346 12.68 0.80 52.50
C ALA A 346 11.98 -0.45 53.08
N GLN A 347 11.83 -1.53 52.32
CA GLN A 347 11.19 -2.75 52.82
C GLN A 347 11.97 -3.32 54.02
N GLY A 348 11.24 -3.59 55.10
CA GLY A 348 11.76 -4.05 56.39
C GLY A 348 12.18 -2.94 57.34
N GLN A 349 12.23 -1.68 56.90
CA GLN A 349 12.74 -0.56 57.69
C GLN A 349 11.65 0.11 58.53
N PRO A 350 11.99 0.69 59.70
CA PRO A 350 11.05 1.45 60.51
C PRO A 350 10.69 2.76 59.80
N MET A 351 9.42 3.13 59.83
CA MET A 351 8.93 4.40 59.29
C MET A 351 7.74 4.95 60.06
N LEU A 352 7.60 6.27 60.01
CA LEU A 352 6.43 7.00 60.50
C LEU A 352 5.55 7.36 59.31
N VAL A 353 4.27 7.02 59.39
CA VAL A 353 3.25 7.38 58.40
C VAL A 353 2.21 8.28 59.07
N GLU A 354 2.04 9.51 58.59
CA GLU A 354 0.95 10.39 59.02
C GLU A 354 -0.21 10.30 58.01
N LEU A 355 -1.40 10.01 58.52
CA LEU A 355 -2.62 9.91 57.74
C LEU A 355 -3.31 11.27 57.63
N LYS A 356 -4.14 11.45 56.60
CA LYS A 356 -4.88 12.70 56.36
C LYS A 356 -5.88 13.07 57.46
N ASN A 357 -6.32 12.10 58.25
CA ASN A 357 -7.17 12.32 59.42
C ASN A 357 -6.39 12.77 60.67
N GLY A 358 -5.07 12.91 60.58
CA GLY A 358 -4.20 13.36 61.68
C GLY A 358 -3.62 12.22 62.52
N GLU A 359 -4.04 10.98 62.32
CA GLU A 359 -3.47 9.83 63.01
C GLU A 359 -2.06 9.51 62.51
N THR A 360 -1.19 9.01 63.39
CA THR A 360 0.16 8.58 63.03
C THR A 360 0.36 7.10 63.31
N LEU A 361 1.05 6.42 62.40
CA LEU A 361 1.40 5.01 62.48
C LEU A 361 2.92 4.87 62.46
N ASN A 362 3.49 4.34 63.54
CA ASN A 362 4.93 4.03 63.63
C ASN A 362 5.11 2.52 63.57
N GLY A 363 5.74 2.00 62.52
CA GLY A 363 5.93 0.55 62.35
C GLY A 363 6.95 0.22 61.27
N HIS A 364 7.13 -1.06 60.97
CA HIS A 364 8.08 -1.53 59.94
C HIS A 364 7.35 -1.82 58.63
N LEU A 365 7.88 -1.30 57.51
CA LEU A 365 7.30 -1.55 56.20
C LEU A 365 7.47 -3.01 55.79
N VAL A 366 6.37 -3.72 55.56
CA VAL A 366 6.39 -5.09 55.04
C VAL A 366 6.32 -5.09 53.52
N GLN A 367 5.47 -4.25 52.95
CA GLN A 367 5.24 -4.19 51.51
C GLN A 367 4.63 -2.84 51.12
N CYS A 368 5.02 -2.35 49.93
CA CYS A 368 4.40 -1.23 49.24
C CYS A 368 4.02 -1.69 47.83
N ASP A 369 2.79 -1.42 47.39
CA ASP A 369 2.38 -1.65 46.00
C ASP A 369 2.55 -0.39 45.12
N THR A 370 2.26 -0.51 43.82
CA THR A 370 2.37 0.59 42.83
C THR A 370 1.42 1.76 43.10
N TRP A 371 0.40 1.58 43.94
CA TRP A 371 -0.54 2.62 44.36
C TRP A 371 -0.20 3.22 45.72
N MET A 372 0.99 2.93 46.27
CA MET A 372 1.46 3.32 47.60
C MET A 372 0.57 2.81 48.74
N ASN A 373 -0.12 1.69 48.55
CA ASN A 373 -0.73 1.00 49.69
C ASN A 373 0.37 0.30 50.50
N LEU A 374 0.38 0.54 51.81
CA LEU A 374 1.42 0.08 52.72
C LEU A 374 0.87 -1.00 53.64
N THR A 375 1.66 -2.06 53.84
CA THR A 375 1.48 -3.00 54.95
C THR A 375 2.57 -2.74 55.97
N LEU A 376 2.19 -2.39 57.20
CA LEU A 376 3.11 -2.13 58.31
C LEU A 376 2.91 -3.21 59.38
N LYS A 377 4.00 -3.70 59.99
CA LYS A 377 3.95 -4.61 61.14
C LYS A 377 4.48 -3.95 62.41
N GLU A 378 4.05 -4.47 63.56
CA GLU A 378 4.45 -4.01 64.89
C GLU A 378 4.20 -2.51 65.07
N VAL A 379 2.97 -2.09 64.79
CA VAL A 379 2.60 -0.69 64.62
C VAL A 379 2.13 -0.08 65.94
N VAL A 380 2.64 1.10 66.27
CA VAL A 380 2.09 1.98 67.28
C VAL A 380 1.28 3.06 66.58
N GLN A 381 -0.05 3.00 66.72
CA GLN A 381 -0.96 4.03 66.27
C GLN A 381 -1.12 5.10 67.35
N THR A 382 -1.05 6.36 66.96
CA THR A 382 -1.36 7.52 67.80
C THR A 382 -2.52 8.27 67.17
N ASN A 383 -3.55 8.58 67.97
CA ASN A 383 -4.68 9.39 67.50
C ASN A 383 -4.27 10.83 67.17
N ALA A 384 -5.12 11.55 66.43
CA ALA A 384 -4.84 12.91 65.98
C ALA A 384 -4.53 13.91 67.11
N ASP A 385 -5.11 13.71 68.28
CA ASP A 385 -4.93 14.55 69.47
C ASP A 385 -3.63 14.21 70.26
N GLY A 386 -2.93 13.13 69.91
CA GLY A 386 -1.60 12.79 70.44
C GLY A 386 -1.57 12.10 71.82
N ASP A 387 -2.73 11.77 72.36
CA ASP A 387 -2.97 11.44 73.77
C ASP A 387 -3.41 9.97 74.01
N SER A 388 -3.69 9.21 72.96
CA SER A 388 -3.93 7.76 73.06
C SER A 388 -3.09 6.97 72.05
N PHE A 389 -2.47 5.88 72.53
CA PHE A 389 -1.60 5.00 71.76
C PHE A 389 -2.17 3.58 71.74
N MET A 390 -2.27 2.98 70.55
CA MET A 390 -2.69 1.59 70.36
C MET A 390 -1.59 0.79 69.68
N ARG A 391 -1.28 -0.40 70.20
CA ARG A 391 -0.35 -1.33 69.55
C ARG A 391 -1.12 -2.32 68.70
N LEU A 392 -0.77 -2.38 67.42
CA LEU A 392 -1.39 -3.23 66.42
C LEU A 392 -0.34 -4.18 65.86
N PRO A 393 -0.62 -5.50 65.77
CA PRO A 393 0.31 -6.46 65.18
C PRO A 393 0.64 -6.13 63.71
N GLU A 394 -0.36 -5.70 62.95
CA GLU A 394 -0.24 -5.34 61.53
C GLU A 394 -1.32 -4.31 61.16
N VAL A 395 -1.00 -3.39 60.25
CA VAL A 395 -1.92 -2.40 59.70
C VAL A 395 -1.75 -2.30 58.19
N TYR A 396 -2.87 -2.33 57.47
CA TYR A 396 -2.93 -2.03 56.04
C TYR A 396 -3.44 -0.61 55.82
N VAL A 397 -2.64 0.21 55.11
CA VAL A 397 -2.93 1.62 54.84
C VAL A 397 -3.11 1.82 53.34
N LYS A 398 -4.24 2.41 52.93
CA LYS A 398 -4.44 2.81 51.54
C LYS A 398 -3.64 4.07 51.23
N GLY A 399 -2.92 4.09 50.10
CA GLY A 399 -2.03 5.17 49.72
C GLY A 399 -2.71 6.54 49.60
N ASN A 400 -3.98 6.55 49.21
CA ASN A 400 -4.78 7.78 49.10
C ASN A 400 -5.05 8.46 50.45
N ASN A 401 -4.92 7.76 51.57
CA ASN A 401 -5.13 8.29 52.92
C ASN A 401 -3.83 8.80 53.57
N ILE A 402 -2.68 8.61 52.92
CA ILE A 402 -1.38 9.05 53.42
C ILE A 402 -1.20 10.54 53.15
N LYS A 403 -0.73 11.28 54.16
CA LYS A 403 -0.36 12.69 54.04
C LYS A 403 1.15 12.82 53.77
N TYR A 404 1.96 12.22 54.62
CA TYR A 404 3.40 12.07 54.40
C TYR A 404 3.95 10.86 55.15
N LEU A 405 5.17 10.47 54.80
CA LEU A 405 5.92 9.41 55.44
C LEU A 405 7.35 9.88 55.74
N ARG A 406 7.93 9.39 56.83
CA ARG A 406 9.34 9.64 57.19
C ARG A 406 10.10 8.33 57.09
N VAL A 407 11.15 8.35 56.29
CA VAL A 407 11.98 7.20 55.96
C VAL A 407 13.40 7.50 56.47
N PRO A 408 14.13 6.51 57.03
CA PRO A 408 15.52 6.68 57.43
C PRO A 408 16.43 7.13 56.28
N ASP A 409 17.38 8.04 56.57
CA ASP A 409 18.28 8.62 55.56
C ASP A 409 19.19 7.57 54.90
N GLU A 410 19.48 6.47 55.60
CA GLU A 410 20.35 5.35 55.14
C GLU A 410 19.81 4.64 53.88
N ILE A 411 18.50 4.75 53.61
CA ILE A 411 17.86 4.11 52.44
C ILE A 411 18.21 4.83 51.13
N ILE A 412 18.56 6.12 51.21
CA ILE A 412 18.89 6.93 50.03
C ILE A 412 20.11 6.38 49.30
N ASP A 413 21.10 5.89 50.04
CA ASP A 413 22.34 5.35 49.45
C ASP A 413 22.11 3.94 48.88
N THR A 414 21.24 3.14 49.51
CA THR A 414 20.87 1.81 49.01
C THR A 414 20.12 1.87 47.67
N VAL A 415 19.24 2.87 47.46
CA VAL A 415 18.50 3.06 46.20
C VAL A 415 19.44 3.41 45.04
N LYS A 416 20.48 4.22 45.29
CA LYS A 416 21.46 4.62 44.27
C LYS A 416 22.25 3.41 43.76
N GLU A 417 22.65 2.51 44.66
CA GLU A 417 23.39 1.29 44.31
C GLU A 417 22.53 0.29 43.50
N GLN A 418 21.26 0.09 43.90
CA GLN A 418 20.34 -0.80 43.17
C GLN A 418 20.02 -0.32 41.74
N GLN A 419 19.95 0.99 41.50
CA GLN A 419 19.72 1.55 40.17
C GLN A 419 20.90 1.39 39.23
N GLN A 420 22.13 1.51 39.75
CA GLN A 420 23.33 1.29 38.96
C GLN A 420 23.45 -0.18 38.53
N GLN A 421 23.03 -1.12 39.37
CA GLN A 421 23.01 -2.55 39.02
C GLN A 421 21.95 -2.91 37.98
N GLN A 422 20.76 -2.29 38.00
CA GLN A 422 19.72 -2.52 36.99
C GLN A 422 20.09 -1.94 35.61
N GLN A 423 20.82 -0.82 35.56
CA GLN A 423 21.34 -0.27 34.30
C GLN A 423 22.47 -1.13 33.70
N GLN A 424 23.32 -1.76 34.52
CA GLN A 424 24.36 -2.67 34.02
C GLN A 424 23.78 -3.96 33.44
N GLN A 425 22.65 -4.47 33.95
CA GLN A 425 22.00 -5.66 33.37
C GLN A 425 21.33 -5.41 32.01
N HIS A 426 20.84 -4.20 31.74
CA HIS A 426 20.21 -3.88 30.45
C HIS A 426 21.20 -3.74 29.28
N GLN A 427 22.50 -3.61 29.55
CA GLN A 427 23.53 -3.49 28.50
C GLN A 427 23.99 -4.86 27.95
N HIS A 428 23.76 -5.95 28.67
CA HIS A 428 24.19 -7.29 28.28
C HIS A 428 23.21 -8.06 27.37
N HIS A 429 21.98 -7.57 27.15
CA HIS A 429 20.96 -8.31 26.38
C HIS A 429 21.00 -8.08 24.85
N TYR A 430 21.74 -7.10 24.35
CA TYR A 430 21.83 -6.81 22.90
C TYR A 430 23.03 -7.45 22.19
N GLN A 431 23.87 -8.23 22.88
CA GLN A 431 25.14 -8.73 22.29
C GLN A 431 25.36 -10.26 22.36
N SER A 432 24.35 -11.07 22.69
CA SER A 432 24.50 -12.53 22.79
C SER A 432 23.74 -13.36 21.74
N GLY A 433 23.24 -12.74 20.65
CA GLY A 433 22.40 -13.43 19.66
C GLY A 433 23.10 -14.07 18.45
N PHE A 434 24.37 -13.77 18.18
CA PHE A 434 24.99 -14.15 16.89
C PHE A 434 26.40 -14.74 17.01
N ARG A 435 26.59 -15.75 17.87
CA ARG A 435 27.76 -16.64 17.73
C ARG A 435 27.60 -17.95 18.51
N GLY A 436 27.45 -19.06 17.76
CA GLY A 436 27.77 -20.40 18.25
C GLY A 436 26.59 -21.37 18.22
N GLY A 437 26.68 -22.37 17.34
CA GLY A 437 25.71 -23.46 17.32
C GLY A 437 25.84 -24.42 16.14
N ARG A 438 27.07 -24.82 15.81
CA ARG A 438 27.34 -26.04 15.04
C ARG A 438 27.39 -27.19 16.06
N ASP A 439 26.78 -28.32 15.68
CA ASP A 439 26.77 -29.64 16.35
C ASP A 439 25.76 -29.88 17.48
N GLY A 440 24.92 -30.92 17.28
CA GLY A 440 24.05 -31.50 18.31
C GLY A 440 22.79 -32.16 17.75
N GLY A 441 22.91 -33.38 17.21
CA GLY A 441 21.85 -34.09 16.49
C GLY A 441 20.77 -34.80 17.32
N ARG A 442 20.07 -35.71 16.61
CA ARG A 442 18.89 -36.56 16.93
C ARG A 442 17.58 -35.91 16.45
N GLY A 443 16.85 -36.40 15.45
CA GLY A 443 16.85 -37.66 14.71
C GLY A 443 15.40 -38.08 14.52
N ASN A 444 14.91 -38.29 13.28
CA ASN A 444 13.97 -39.37 12.98
C ASN A 444 13.80 -39.62 11.47
N HIS A 445 13.41 -40.87 11.20
CA HIS A 445 13.42 -41.66 9.96
C HIS A 445 12.51 -41.22 8.80
N ASN A 446 13.02 -41.43 7.58
CA ASN A 446 12.45 -42.20 6.45
C ASN A 446 13.05 -41.60 5.16
N GLY A 447 13.95 -42.24 4.41
CA GLY A 447 13.95 -43.63 4.01
C GLY A 447 13.40 -43.72 2.59
N TYR A 448 14.19 -43.34 1.57
CA TYR A 448 14.10 -43.90 0.21
C TYR A 448 15.43 -43.76 -0.53
N GLN A 449 15.91 -44.91 -0.97
CA GLN A 449 17.05 -45.16 -1.84
C GLN A 449 16.67 -44.90 -3.29
N ARG A 450 17.57 -44.27 -4.04
CA ARG A 450 17.88 -44.35 -5.49
C ARG A 450 18.61 -43.05 -5.83
N GLY A 451 19.84 -43.04 -6.31
CA GLY A 451 20.47 -43.90 -7.30
C GLY A 451 21.07 -42.95 -8.34
N ASP A 452 22.33 -43.21 -8.72
CA ASP A 452 23.01 -42.65 -9.89
C ASP A 452 23.33 -41.13 -9.83
N GLY A 453 24.49 -40.62 -10.20
CA GLY A 453 25.65 -41.15 -10.88
C GLY A 453 26.46 -39.93 -11.38
N GLN A 454 27.78 -40.02 -11.22
CA GLN A 454 28.75 -39.62 -12.24
C GLN A 454 29.04 -38.13 -12.55
N GLY A 455 30.34 -37.80 -12.44
CA GLY A 455 31.02 -36.72 -13.15
C GLY A 455 31.21 -35.45 -12.31
N GLY A 456 32.40 -34.99 -11.90
CA GLY A 456 33.75 -35.24 -12.40
C GLY A 456 34.35 -33.93 -12.91
N ARG A 457 35.38 -33.42 -12.20
CA ARG A 457 36.43 -32.46 -12.63
C ARG A 457 35.93 -31.03 -12.95
N GLY A 458 36.62 -29.96 -12.62
CA GLY A 458 37.97 -29.71 -12.10
C GLY A 458 38.18 -28.18 -12.06
N GLY A 459 39.34 -27.74 -11.56
CA GLY A 459 39.67 -26.35 -11.24
C GLY A 459 39.61 -25.39 -12.44
N GLY A 460 39.76 -24.08 -12.29
CA GLY A 460 40.51 -23.29 -11.31
C GLY A 460 41.15 -22.10 -12.05
N GLY A 461 41.45 -21.02 -11.33
CA GLY A 461 42.33 -19.90 -11.77
C GLY A 461 41.63 -18.82 -12.60
N ARG A 462 41.49 -17.55 -12.16
CA ARG A 462 42.49 -16.47 -11.96
C ARG A 462 43.31 -16.07 -13.20
N GLY A 463 43.21 -14.78 -13.53
CA GLY A 463 44.00 -14.00 -14.50
C GLY A 463 43.06 -12.96 -15.12
N ASP A 464 43.10 -11.66 -14.83
CA ASP A 464 44.20 -10.67 -14.80
C ASP A 464 44.87 -10.46 -16.18
N ARG A 465 45.15 -9.18 -16.47
CA ARG A 465 45.47 -8.49 -17.75
C ARG A 465 44.23 -8.07 -18.56
N GLY A 466 44.08 -6.81 -18.97
CA GLY A 466 45.01 -5.70 -19.04
C GLY A 466 45.12 -5.19 -20.48
N GLY A 467 44.78 -3.92 -20.67
CA GLY A 467 45.51 -3.03 -21.57
C GLY A 467 44.91 -2.68 -22.93
N ARG A 468 45.15 -1.40 -23.27
CA ARG A 468 45.15 -0.75 -24.60
C ARG A 468 43.79 -0.22 -25.06
N GLY A 469 43.56 1.08 -25.25
CA GLY A 469 44.45 2.18 -25.61
C GLY A 469 44.17 2.59 -27.05
N GLY A 470 43.61 3.79 -27.26
CA GLY A 470 43.27 4.30 -28.60
C GLY A 470 42.79 5.75 -28.60
N ASN A 471 43.75 6.67 -28.61
CA ASN A 471 43.60 8.10 -28.90
C ASN A 471 43.06 8.33 -30.33
N ALA A 472 42.18 9.33 -30.53
CA ALA A 472 42.29 10.30 -31.64
C ALA A 472 41.19 11.38 -31.62
N ARG A 473 41.62 12.64 -31.44
CA ARG A 473 41.38 13.83 -32.31
C ARG A 473 39.95 13.96 -32.88
N GLY A 474 39.14 14.95 -32.50
CA GLY A 474 39.41 16.38 -32.64
C GLY A 474 39.01 16.89 -34.04
N ARG A 475 37.92 17.67 -34.14
CA ARG A 475 37.73 18.81 -35.07
C ARG A 475 36.33 19.42 -34.91
N GLY A 476 36.30 20.73 -34.71
CA GLY A 476 35.08 21.55 -34.82
C GLY A 476 34.80 22.03 -36.25
N ARG A 477 33.91 23.03 -36.30
CA ARG A 477 33.19 23.70 -37.41
C ARG A 477 31.75 23.17 -37.52
N GLY A 478 30.68 23.98 -37.49
CA GLY A 478 30.54 25.41 -37.68
C GLY A 478 29.77 25.72 -38.98
N ARG A 479 28.53 26.19 -38.80
CA ARG A 479 27.68 27.06 -39.67
C ARG A 479 27.01 26.53 -40.95
N GLY A 480 25.81 27.11 -41.18
CA GLY A 480 25.04 27.25 -42.41
C GLY A 480 23.82 26.31 -42.41
N ASP A 481 22.56 26.75 -42.41
CA ASP A 481 21.92 28.04 -42.74
C ASP A 481 20.72 28.34 -41.84
#